data_AF-A0AAP0J7C9-F1
#
_entry.id   AF-A0AAP0J7C9-F1
#
_cell.length_a   1.000
_cell.length_b   1.000
_cell.length_c   1.000
_cell.angle_alpha   90.00
_cell.angle_beta   90.00
_cell.angle_gamma   90.00
#
_symmetry.space_group_name_H-M   'P 1'
#
loop_
_entity.id
_entity.type
_entity.pdbx_description
1 polymer ?
#
loop_
_entity_poly.entity_id
_entity_poly.type
_entity_poly.pdbx_seq_one_letter_code
_entity_poly.pdbx_strand_id
1 'polypeptide(L)'
;MAVMIVFDFDKTILDCDSDNWVADGLGFTKSFEELTSTMPWNLAMDIVLGKMHSQGITIEDIADCLRKAPLIPHIASTIKTAHSLGCELRIGRIIERIKANAEEGKKKIIYLGDGKGDYFVMPRKDYPVWELISCNPSKIKAKICEWSVGEELERTLLNLVRLINFFEDHKADFNNADVVLSTALDCKFQLVALSPHEAFALPPVPL
;
A
#
# COMPACT_ATOMS: atom_id res chain seq x y z
N MET A 1 5.44 -15.90 12.38
CA MET A 1 4.25 -15.77 11.51
C MET A 1 4.66 -15.11 10.19
N ALA A 2 4.03 -15.38 9.04
CA ALA A 2 4.44 -14.75 7.77
C ALA A 2 3.70 -13.42 7.52
N VAL A 3 4.42 -12.36 7.13
CA VAL A 3 3.83 -11.08 6.73
C VAL A 3 3.57 -11.11 5.23
N MET A 4 2.33 -10.82 4.83
CA MET A 4 1.96 -10.65 3.44
C MET A 4 1.72 -9.16 3.16
N ILE A 5 2.36 -8.64 2.12
CA ILE A 5 2.18 -7.28 1.65
C ILE A 5 1.46 -7.34 0.30
N VAL A 6 0.31 -6.69 0.24
CA VAL A 6 -0.50 -6.60 -0.96
C VAL A 6 -0.44 -5.16 -1.48
N PHE A 7 0.15 -4.99 -2.65
CA PHE A 7 0.24 -3.70 -3.33
C PHE A 7 -0.90 -3.57 -4.33
N ASP A 8 -1.61 -2.45 -4.26
CA ASP A 8 -2.38 -1.95 -5.37
C ASP A 8 -1.44 -1.46 -6.49
N PHE A 9 -1.97 -1.34 -7.70
CA PHE A 9 -1.17 -1.00 -8.87
C PHE A 9 -1.16 0.51 -9.12
N ASP A 10 -2.33 1.07 -9.42
CA ASP A 10 -2.49 2.49 -9.72
C ASP A 10 -2.22 3.35 -8.50
N LYS A 11 -1.50 4.46 -8.71
CA LYS A 11 -1.17 5.46 -7.67
C LYS A 11 -0.45 4.88 -6.43
N THR A 12 0.03 3.64 -6.51
CA THR A 12 0.73 2.90 -5.44
C THR A 12 2.04 2.30 -5.95
N ILE A 13 2.01 1.52 -7.03
CA ILE A 13 3.23 1.10 -7.74
C ILE A 13 3.56 2.13 -8.81
N LEU A 14 2.56 2.47 -9.61
CA LEU A 14 2.65 3.58 -10.57
C LEU A 14 2.42 4.91 -9.85
N ASP A 15 3.12 5.95 -10.28
CA ASP A 15 2.85 7.33 -9.87
C ASP A 15 1.81 8.01 -10.77
N CYS A 16 0.93 7.21 -11.37
CA CYS A 16 -0.15 7.65 -12.24
C CYS A 16 -1.30 6.64 -12.20
N ASP A 17 -2.38 7.00 -12.89
CA ASP A 17 -3.47 6.10 -13.23
C ASP A 17 -3.15 5.43 -14.58
N SER A 18 -3.11 4.10 -14.63
CA SER A 18 -2.70 3.35 -15.83
C SER A 18 -3.71 3.46 -16.97
N ASP A 19 -5.00 3.56 -16.66
CA ASP A 19 -6.05 3.69 -17.68
C ASP A 19 -5.95 5.06 -18.36
N ASN A 20 -5.81 6.14 -17.58
CA ASN A 20 -5.52 7.47 -18.12
C ASN A 20 -4.20 7.52 -18.90
N TRP A 21 -3.15 6.87 -18.38
CA TRP A 21 -1.82 6.86 -19.01
C TRP A 21 -1.86 6.21 -20.39
N VAL A 22 -2.53 5.07 -20.53
CA VAL A 22 -2.68 4.36 -21.80
C VAL A 22 -3.56 5.15 -22.76
N ALA A 23 -4.67 5.73 -22.28
CA ALA A 23 -5.53 6.56 -23.10
C ALA A 23 -4.77 7.76 -23.67
N ASP A 24 -3.94 8.44 -22.86
CA ASP A 24 -3.16 9.59 -23.32
C ASP A 24 -2.01 9.20 -24.24
N GLY A 25 -1.20 8.22 -23.83
CA GLY A 25 -0.04 7.77 -24.59
C GLY A 25 -0.37 7.19 -25.96
N LEU A 26 -1.62 6.74 -26.18
CA LEU A 26 -2.10 6.19 -27.45
C LEU A 26 -3.06 7.13 -28.20
N GLY A 27 -3.31 8.34 -27.70
CA GLY A 27 -4.13 9.35 -28.39
C GLY A 27 -5.65 9.16 -28.27
N PHE A 28 -6.12 8.46 -27.24
CA PHE A 28 -7.54 8.19 -26.95
C PHE A 28 -8.13 9.04 -25.82
N THR A 29 -7.39 9.98 -25.22
CA THR A 29 -7.82 10.84 -24.09
C THR A 29 -9.25 11.37 -24.25
N LYS A 30 -9.55 12.02 -25.38
CA LYS A 30 -10.87 12.60 -25.63
C LYS A 30 -11.98 11.54 -25.63
N SER A 31 -11.77 10.42 -26.33
CA SER A 31 -12.76 9.33 -26.36
C SER A 31 -12.96 8.73 -24.97
N PHE A 32 -11.89 8.61 -24.20
CA PHE A 32 -11.92 8.08 -22.85
C PHE A 32 -12.71 8.99 -21.90
N GLU A 33 -12.44 10.29 -21.90
CA GLU A 33 -13.13 11.28 -21.06
C GLU A 33 -14.64 11.39 -21.40
N GLU A 34 -14.97 11.42 -22.70
CA GLU A 34 -16.37 11.48 -23.15
C GLU A 34 -17.17 10.23 -22.73
N LEU A 35 -16.57 9.04 -22.84
CA LEU A 35 -17.25 7.80 -22.49
C LEU A 35 -17.36 7.63 -20.96
N THR A 36 -16.27 7.87 -20.23
CA THR A 36 -16.26 7.69 -18.76
C THR A 36 -17.15 8.69 -18.03
N SER A 37 -17.47 9.84 -18.64
CA SER A 37 -18.43 10.82 -18.10
C SER A 37 -19.90 10.50 -18.40
N THR A 38 -20.18 9.62 -19.38
CA THR A 38 -21.55 9.37 -19.86
C THR A 38 -22.08 7.97 -19.57
N MET A 39 -21.21 7.02 -19.20
CA MET A 39 -21.62 5.64 -18.94
C MET A 39 -20.77 4.94 -17.87
N PRO A 40 -21.19 3.76 -17.37
CA PRO A 40 -20.43 3.01 -16.39
C PRO A 40 -19.03 2.66 -16.89
N TRP A 41 -18.04 2.76 -16.00
CA TRP A 41 -16.62 2.58 -16.31
C TRP A 41 -16.31 1.34 -17.15
N ASN A 42 -16.79 0.16 -16.75
CA ASN A 42 -16.48 -1.08 -17.45
C ASN A 42 -16.97 -1.07 -18.90
N LEU A 43 -18.13 -0.44 -19.16
CA LEU A 43 -18.67 -0.30 -20.50
C LEU A 43 -17.86 0.72 -21.31
N ALA A 44 -17.47 1.84 -20.69
CA ALA A 44 -16.61 2.83 -21.33
C ALA A 44 -15.27 2.20 -21.75
N MET A 45 -14.64 1.42 -20.86
CA MET A 45 -13.38 0.72 -21.13
C MET A 45 -13.52 -0.31 -22.26
N ASP A 46 -14.58 -1.10 -22.27
CA ASP A 46 -14.86 -2.07 -23.33
C ASP A 46 -14.94 -1.38 -24.71
N ILE A 47 -15.63 -0.23 -24.78
CA ILE A 47 -15.73 0.57 -26.00
C ILE A 47 -14.39 1.20 -26.39
N VAL A 48 -13.63 1.77 -25.45
CA VAL A 48 -12.32 2.39 -25.73
C VAL A 48 -11.34 1.36 -26.27
N LEU A 49 -11.24 0.20 -25.63
CA LEU A 49 -10.36 -0.89 -26.07
C LEU A 49 -10.79 -1.45 -27.43
N GLY A 50 -12.10 -1.56 -27.67
CA GLY A 50 -12.64 -1.92 -28.99
C GLY A 50 -12.24 -0.90 -30.08
N LYS A 51 -12.30 0.40 -29.77
CA LYS A 51 -11.85 1.46 -30.68
C LYS A 51 -10.34 1.38 -30.94
N MET A 52 -9.53 1.20 -29.90
CA MET A 52 -8.08 1.01 -30.03
C MET A 52 -7.77 -0.14 -30.98
N HIS A 53 -8.40 -1.30 -30.75
CA HIS A 53 -8.22 -2.48 -31.59
C HIS A 53 -8.61 -2.21 -33.05
N SER A 54 -9.73 -1.52 -33.30
CA SER A 54 -10.17 -1.17 -34.66
C SER A 54 -9.21 -0.23 -35.41
N GLN A 55 -8.39 0.53 -34.67
CA GLN A 55 -7.36 1.42 -35.21
C GLN A 55 -5.99 0.74 -35.33
N GLY A 56 -5.91 -0.57 -35.06
CA GLY A 56 -4.69 -1.36 -35.19
C GLY A 56 -3.76 -1.31 -33.98
N ILE A 57 -4.18 -0.71 -32.87
CA ILE A 57 -3.43 -0.76 -31.61
C ILE A 57 -3.41 -2.19 -31.09
N THR A 58 -2.21 -2.68 -30.80
CA THR A 58 -1.95 -4.03 -30.30
C THR A 58 -1.78 -4.06 -28.78
N ILE A 59 -1.79 -5.28 -28.22
CA ILE A 59 -1.48 -5.47 -26.81
C ILE A 59 -0.01 -5.10 -26.52
N GLU A 60 0.88 -5.28 -27.50
CA GLU A 60 2.28 -4.86 -27.42
C GLU A 60 2.39 -3.34 -27.34
N ASP A 61 1.61 -2.57 -28.10
CA ASP A 61 1.59 -1.11 -28.02
C ASP A 61 1.14 -0.62 -26.64
N ILE A 62 0.11 -1.26 -26.07
CA ILE A 62 -0.37 -0.97 -24.71
C ILE A 62 0.72 -1.31 -23.68
N ALA A 63 1.38 -2.47 -23.82
CA ALA A 63 2.46 -2.87 -22.93
C ALA A 63 3.67 -1.92 -23.02
N ASP A 64 4.05 -1.51 -24.22
CA ASP A 64 5.12 -0.55 -24.48
C ASP A 64 4.79 0.83 -23.89
N CYS A 65 3.52 1.24 -23.95
CA CYS A 65 3.02 2.44 -23.29
C CYS A 65 3.15 2.33 -21.76
N LEU A 66 2.67 1.24 -21.17
CA LEU A 66 2.73 0.99 -19.72
C LEU A 66 4.16 0.87 -19.18
N ARG A 67 5.11 0.33 -19.94
CA ARG A 67 6.52 0.28 -19.52
C ARG A 67 7.16 1.65 -19.33
N LYS A 68 6.58 2.70 -19.91
CA LYS A 68 7.02 4.09 -19.76
C LYS A 68 6.32 4.81 -18.60
N ALA A 69 5.32 4.19 -17.98
CA ALA A 69 4.61 4.78 -16.86
C ALA A 69 5.58 5.06 -15.69
N PRO A 70 5.47 6.22 -15.03
CA PRO A 70 6.32 6.55 -13.91
C PRO A 70 6.03 5.60 -12.74
N LEU A 71 7.08 5.11 -12.10
CA LEU A 71 6.98 4.39 -10.85
C LEU A 71 7.06 5.38 -9.68
N ILE A 72 6.38 5.07 -8.59
CA ILE A 72 6.56 5.83 -7.35
C ILE A 72 8.04 5.76 -6.93
N PRO A 73 8.68 6.90 -6.61
CA PRO A 73 10.05 6.91 -6.12
C PRO A 73 10.23 5.90 -4.97
N HIS A 74 11.37 5.21 -4.93
CA HIS A 74 11.69 4.19 -3.91
C HIS A 74 10.87 2.90 -3.94
N ILE A 75 9.77 2.77 -4.72
CA ILE A 75 8.92 1.55 -4.67
C ILE A 75 9.70 0.26 -4.97
N ALA A 76 10.63 0.31 -5.92
CA ALA A 76 11.46 -0.84 -6.26
C ALA A 76 12.41 -1.23 -5.11
N SER A 77 12.97 -0.25 -4.39
CA SER A 77 13.79 -0.47 -3.19
C SER A 77 12.95 -1.07 -2.06
N THR A 78 11.77 -0.50 -1.83
CA THR A 78 10.80 -0.95 -0.84
C THR A 78 10.40 -2.41 -1.05
N ILE A 79 10.01 -2.79 -2.28
CA ILE A 79 9.65 -4.16 -2.64
C ILE A 79 10.81 -5.12 -2.40
N LYS A 80 12.02 -4.78 -2.87
CA LYS A 80 13.21 -5.62 -2.67
C LYS A 80 13.53 -5.81 -1.19
N THR A 81 13.46 -4.74 -0.41
CA THR A 81 13.76 -4.78 1.03
C THR A 81 12.72 -5.60 1.77
N ALA A 82 11.42 -5.39 1.50
CA ALA A 82 10.35 -6.19 2.10
C ALA A 82 10.50 -7.68 1.78
N HIS A 83 10.82 -8.04 0.53
CA HIS A 83 11.11 -9.41 0.16
C HIS A 83 12.30 -9.98 0.96
N SER A 84 13.39 -9.21 1.11
CA SER A 84 14.56 -9.63 1.89
C SER A 84 14.27 -9.83 3.39
N LEU A 85 13.23 -9.16 3.92
CA LEU A 85 12.73 -9.32 5.28
C LEU A 85 11.79 -10.52 5.44
N GLY A 86 11.61 -11.34 4.39
CA GLY A 86 10.80 -12.54 4.41
C GLY A 86 9.30 -12.29 4.19
N CYS A 87 8.93 -11.10 3.70
CA CYS A 87 7.54 -10.82 3.37
C CYS A 87 7.10 -11.51 2.07
N GLU A 88 5.90 -12.10 2.09
CA GLU A 88 5.22 -12.53 0.87
C GLU A 88 4.65 -11.30 0.17
N LEU A 89 4.98 -11.08 -1.10
CA LEU A 89 4.54 -9.91 -1.86
C LEU A 89 3.51 -10.30 -2.91
N ARG A 90 2.41 -9.55 -3.01
CA ARG A 90 1.33 -9.75 -3.99
C ARG A 90 0.94 -8.40 -4.60
N ILE A 91 0.57 -8.40 -5.88
CA ILE A 91 -0.14 -7.27 -6.50
C ILE A 91 -1.62 -7.63 -6.51
N GLY A 92 -2.51 -6.72 -6.08
CA GLY A 92 -3.90 -7.06 -5.81
C GLY A 92 -4.94 -6.06 -6.31
N ARG A 93 -5.84 -6.54 -7.17
CA ARG A 93 -7.30 -6.23 -7.16
C ARG A 93 -8.11 -7.23 -6.32
N ILE A 94 -7.40 -8.12 -5.61
CA ILE A 94 -7.88 -9.46 -5.22
C ILE A 94 -7.85 -9.62 -3.70
N ILE A 95 -8.20 -8.58 -2.93
CA ILE A 95 -8.32 -8.76 -1.47
C ILE A 95 -9.33 -9.87 -1.16
N GLU A 96 -10.44 -9.97 -1.92
CA GLU A 96 -11.48 -10.98 -1.70
C GLU A 96 -11.03 -12.42 -2.00
N ARG A 97 -10.28 -12.66 -3.09
CA ARG A 97 -9.75 -14.03 -3.35
C ARG A 97 -8.53 -14.35 -2.51
N ILE A 98 -7.77 -13.36 -2.03
CA ILE A 98 -6.72 -13.56 -1.03
C ILE A 98 -7.36 -14.00 0.29
N LYS A 99 -8.45 -13.36 0.73
CA LYS A 99 -9.23 -13.78 1.90
C LYS A 99 -9.78 -15.21 1.77
N ALA A 100 -10.27 -15.59 0.59
CA ALA A 100 -10.78 -16.94 0.32
C ALA A 100 -9.68 -18.04 0.33
N ASN A 101 -8.41 -17.66 0.09
CA ASN A 101 -7.26 -18.58 0.19
C ASN A 101 -6.50 -18.44 1.52
N ALA A 102 -6.84 -17.43 2.34
CA ALA A 102 -6.26 -17.19 3.66
C ALA A 102 -6.92 -18.04 4.75
N GLU A 103 -7.45 -19.23 4.40
CA GLU A 103 -7.82 -20.29 5.35
C GLU A 103 -6.59 -21.02 5.92
N GLU A 104 -5.38 -20.47 5.77
CA GLU A 104 -4.20 -20.90 6.50
C GLU A 104 -3.89 -19.88 7.60
N GLY A 105 -4.48 -20.11 8.77
CA GLY A 105 -4.30 -19.27 9.95
C GLY A 105 -2.83 -18.95 10.20
N LYS A 106 -2.56 -17.69 10.54
CA LYS A 106 -1.26 -17.05 10.87
C LYS A 106 -0.57 -16.29 9.71
N LYS A 107 -1.26 -15.40 8.99
CA LYS A 107 -0.57 -14.35 8.19
C LYS A 107 -1.08 -12.95 8.55
N LYS A 108 -0.15 -12.03 8.82
CA LYS A 108 -0.45 -10.59 9.00
C LYS A 108 -0.44 -9.95 7.61
N ILE A 109 -1.55 -9.31 7.22
CA ILE A 109 -1.69 -8.68 5.91
C ILE A 109 -1.54 -7.17 6.04
N ILE A 110 -0.60 -6.58 5.30
CA ILE A 110 -0.47 -5.14 5.10
C ILE A 110 -0.94 -4.84 3.69
N TYR A 111 -1.98 -4.02 3.56
CA TYR A 111 -2.47 -3.58 2.26
C TYR A 111 -2.01 -2.15 1.97
N LEU A 112 -1.38 -1.96 0.82
CA LEU A 112 -0.94 -0.67 0.30
C LEU A 112 -1.81 -0.35 -0.90
N GLY A 113 -2.58 0.72 -0.82
CA GLY A 113 -3.47 1.13 -1.90
C GLY A 113 -4.72 1.84 -1.42
N ASP A 114 -5.71 1.85 -2.29
CA ASP A 114 -6.97 2.56 -2.14
C ASP A 114 -8.14 1.65 -1.63
N GLY A 115 -7.87 0.40 -1.28
CA GLY A 115 -8.85 -0.58 -0.80
C GLY A 115 -8.97 -0.81 0.73
N LYS A 116 -10.11 -1.36 1.14
CA LYS A 116 -10.44 -1.84 2.51
C LYS A 116 -9.60 -3.07 2.90
N GLY A 117 -8.52 -2.86 3.66
CA GLY A 117 -7.75 -3.92 4.33
C GLY A 117 -8.22 -4.21 5.75
N ASP A 118 -7.96 -5.42 6.25
CA ASP A 118 -8.47 -5.91 7.55
C ASP A 118 -7.52 -5.70 8.75
N TYR A 119 -6.28 -5.22 8.56
CA TYR A 119 -5.31 -5.02 9.67
C TYR A 119 -4.49 -3.73 9.60
N PHE A 120 -3.81 -3.48 8.48
CA PHE A 120 -3.14 -2.21 8.20
C PHE A 120 -3.53 -1.74 6.80
N VAL A 121 -3.86 -0.45 6.68
CA VAL A 121 -4.09 0.24 5.42
C VAL A 121 -3.14 1.41 5.31
N MET A 122 -2.45 1.53 4.18
CA MET A 122 -1.53 2.64 3.91
C MET A 122 -2.05 3.52 2.77
N PRO A 123 -3.05 4.39 3.01
CA PRO A 123 -3.63 5.19 1.95
C PRO A 123 -2.73 6.37 1.57
N ARG A 124 -2.63 6.66 0.26
CA ARG A 124 -1.92 7.83 -0.25
C ARG A 124 -2.77 9.09 -0.03
N LYS A 125 -2.19 10.14 0.56
CA LYS A 125 -2.87 11.42 0.79
C LYS A 125 -3.38 12.03 -0.50
N ASP A 126 -4.49 12.75 -0.39
CA ASP A 126 -5.15 13.49 -1.47
C ASP A 126 -5.74 12.61 -2.59
N TYR A 127 -5.87 11.30 -2.35
CA TYR A 127 -6.62 10.39 -3.21
C TYR A 127 -8.00 10.04 -2.64
N PRO A 128 -8.98 9.68 -3.48
CA PRO A 128 -10.38 9.51 -3.06
C PRO A 128 -10.57 8.59 -1.85
N VAL A 129 -9.76 7.56 -1.73
CA VAL A 129 -9.89 6.60 -0.63
C VAL A 129 -9.32 7.15 0.66
N TRP A 130 -8.18 7.85 0.61
CA TRP A 130 -7.69 8.55 1.80
C TRP A 130 -8.74 9.51 2.35
N GLU A 131 -9.44 10.23 1.47
CA GLU A 131 -10.56 11.10 1.87
C GLU A 131 -11.69 10.30 2.53
N LEU A 132 -12.15 9.21 1.89
CA LEU A 132 -13.20 8.33 2.45
C LEU A 132 -12.84 7.74 3.82
N ILE A 133 -11.58 7.32 3.98
CA ILE A 133 -11.01 6.79 5.22
C ILE A 133 -10.97 7.89 6.29
N SER A 134 -10.43 9.06 5.92
CA SER A 134 -10.25 10.20 6.84
C SER A 134 -11.58 10.80 7.29
N CYS A 135 -12.61 10.76 6.45
CA CYS A 135 -13.96 11.20 6.81
C CYS A 135 -14.68 10.24 7.77
N ASN A 136 -14.29 8.97 7.83
CA ASN A 136 -14.97 7.96 8.67
C ASN A 136 -13.99 6.94 9.30
N PRO A 137 -12.97 7.37 10.07
CA PRO A 137 -11.93 6.48 10.58
C PRO A 137 -12.50 5.39 11.50
N SER A 138 -13.56 5.70 12.26
CA SER A 138 -14.23 4.75 13.17
C SER A 138 -14.92 3.58 12.46
N LYS A 139 -15.13 3.64 11.14
CA LYS A 139 -15.69 2.53 10.35
C LYS A 139 -14.64 1.53 9.92
N ILE A 140 -13.35 1.80 10.19
CA ILE A 140 -12.23 0.98 9.77
C ILE A 140 -11.63 0.34 11.01
N LYS A 141 -11.58 -1.00 10.99
CA LYS A 141 -10.97 -1.80 12.07
C LYS A 141 -9.44 -1.89 11.94
N ALA A 142 -8.91 -1.61 10.76
CA ALA A 142 -7.48 -1.60 10.47
C ALA A 142 -6.81 -0.32 10.98
N LYS A 143 -5.53 -0.43 11.35
CA LYS A 143 -4.69 0.73 11.61
C LYS A 143 -4.39 1.46 10.30
N ILE A 144 -4.53 2.78 10.31
CA ILE A 144 -4.30 3.65 9.14
C ILE A 144 -2.89 4.25 9.25
N CYS A 145 -2.09 4.08 8.19
CA CYS A 145 -0.73 4.61 8.07
C CYS A 145 -0.59 5.37 6.75
N GLU A 146 -1.05 6.61 6.73
CA GLU A 146 -1.04 7.48 5.54
C GLU A 146 0.37 7.91 5.09
N TRP A 147 0.52 8.23 3.82
CA TRP A 147 1.77 8.70 3.22
C TRP A 147 1.51 9.64 2.04
N SER A 148 2.45 10.53 1.75
CA SER A 148 2.31 11.54 0.69
C SER A 148 3.29 11.29 -0.46
N VAL A 149 4.51 10.84 -0.11
CA VAL A 149 5.62 10.62 -1.05
C VAL A 149 6.24 9.24 -0.87
N GLY A 150 6.95 8.76 -1.89
CA GLY A 150 7.54 7.42 -1.92
C GLY A 150 8.54 7.13 -0.78
N GLU A 151 9.29 8.14 -0.32
CA GLU A 151 10.19 7.99 0.83
C GLU A 151 9.42 7.74 2.14
N GLU A 152 8.28 8.41 2.34
CA GLU A 152 7.41 8.19 3.50
C GLU A 152 6.79 6.79 3.46
N LEU A 153 6.38 6.34 2.26
CA LEU A 153 5.88 4.99 2.03
C LEU A 153 6.93 3.94 2.42
N GLU A 154 8.15 4.06 1.88
CA GLU A 154 9.27 3.15 2.17
C GLU A 154 9.54 3.10 3.68
N ARG A 155 9.76 4.26 4.30
CA ARG A 155 10.08 4.37 5.72
C ARG A 155 8.99 3.75 6.60
N THR A 156 7.73 4.10 6.35
CA THR A 156 6.59 3.66 7.16
C THR A 156 6.37 2.16 7.01
N LEU A 157 6.39 1.64 5.79
CA LEU A 157 6.20 0.21 5.53
C LEU A 157 7.30 -0.63 6.18
N LEU A 158 8.57 -0.24 5.98
CA LEU A 158 9.69 -1.02 6.51
C LEU A 158 9.75 -0.98 8.04
N ASN A 159 9.40 0.13 8.66
CA ASN A 159 9.28 0.21 10.12
C ASN A 159 8.13 -0.67 10.63
N LEU A 160 6.99 -0.68 9.95
CA LEU A 160 5.87 -1.54 10.31
C LEU A 160 6.24 -3.03 10.21
N VAL A 161 6.91 -3.45 9.13
CA VAL A 161 7.40 -4.82 8.96
C VAL A 161 8.36 -5.21 10.07
N ARG A 162 9.34 -4.35 10.39
CA ARG A 162 10.32 -4.60 11.47
C ARG A 162 9.64 -4.71 12.82
N LEU A 163 8.69 -3.83 13.12
CA LEU A 163 7.89 -3.88 14.35
C LEU A 163 7.13 -5.20 14.44
N ILE A 164 6.44 -5.59 13.36
CA ILE A 164 5.71 -6.87 13.32
C ILE A 164 6.62 -8.05 13.61
N ASN A 165 7.78 -8.12 12.97
CA ASN A 165 8.75 -9.19 13.20
C ASN A 165 9.27 -9.18 14.65
N PHE A 166 9.59 -8.00 15.20
CA PHE A 166 10.08 -7.87 16.58
C PHE A 166 9.07 -8.40 17.62
N PHE A 167 7.81 -8.00 17.54
CA PHE A 167 6.78 -8.45 18.48
C PHE A 167 6.49 -9.96 18.36
N GLU A 168 6.59 -10.51 17.15
CA GLU A 168 6.46 -11.95 16.91
C GLU A 168 7.59 -12.73 17.60
N ASP A 169 8.84 -12.31 17.42
CA ASP A 169 10.01 -12.98 18.01
C ASP A 169 9.94 -13.02 19.54
N HIS A 170 9.34 -12.00 20.15
CA HIS A 170 9.27 -11.86 21.61
C HIS A 170 7.94 -12.36 22.21
N LYS A 171 7.01 -12.91 21.40
CA LYS A 171 5.65 -13.32 21.83
C LYS A 171 4.94 -12.25 22.68
N ALA A 172 5.23 -10.99 22.42
CA ALA A 172 4.70 -9.87 23.19
C ALA A 172 3.33 -9.45 22.65
N ASP A 173 2.43 -9.01 23.53
CA ASP A 173 1.10 -8.58 23.14
C ASP A 173 1.18 -7.30 22.30
N PHE A 174 0.58 -7.36 21.10
CA PHE A 174 0.55 -6.28 20.13
C PHE A 174 -0.24 -5.06 20.62
N ASN A 175 -1.01 -5.19 21.70
CA ASN A 175 -1.74 -4.06 22.32
C ASN A 175 -0.81 -2.97 22.89
N ASN A 176 0.41 -3.32 23.32
CA ASN A 176 1.43 -2.32 23.71
C ASN A 176 2.10 -1.67 22.48
N ALA A 177 1.96 -2.28 21.30
CA ALA A 177 2.53 -1.76 20.07
C ALA A 177 1.78 -0.53 19.57
N ASP A 178 0.54 -0.26 19.97
CA ASP A 178 -0.16 0.97 19.56
C ASP A 178 0.55 2.24 20.07
N VAL A 179 1.13 2.17 21.28
CA VAL A 179 1.97 3.23 21.86
C VAL A 179 3.32 3.29 21.16
N VAL A 180 3.93 2.15 20.83
CA VAL A 180 5.22 2.10 20.11
C VAL A 180 5.06 2.56 18.66
N LEU A 181 3.93 2.26 18.02
CA LEU A 181 3.59 2.59 16.66
C LEU A 181 3.19 4.06 16.54
N SER A 182 2.43 4.62 17.50
CA SER A 182 2.23 6.07 17.58
C SER A 182 3.58 6.78 17.77
N THR A 183 4.42 6.31 18.70
CA THR A 183 5.73 6.92 18.95
C THR A 183 6.68 6.78 17.74
N ALA A 184 6.66 5.66 17.02
CA ALA A 184 7.52 5.40 15.86
C ALA A 184 7.04 6.08 14.57
N LEU A 185 5.72 6.32 14.41
CA LEU A 185 5.19 7.16 13.32
C LEU A 185 5.36 8.66 13.62
N ASP A 186 5.24 9.06 14.89
CA ASP A 186 5.32 10.47 15.32
C ASP A 186 6.77 10.98 15.42
N CYS A 187 7.77 10.09 15.49
CA CYS A 187 9.17 10.47 15.66
C CYS A 187 9.99 10.38 14.35
N LYS A 188 10.63 11.51 13.98
CA LYS A 188 11.75 11.63 13.03
C LYS A 188 13.03 10.88 13.46
N PHE A 189 12.94 9.78 14.20
CA PHE A 189 14.12 9.06 14.69
C PHE A 189 14.36 7.78 13.89
N GLN A 190 15.57 7.67 13.36
CA GLN A 190 16.17 6.40 12.98
C GLN A 190 16.06 5.45 14.17
N LEU A 191 15.62 4.21 13.90
CA LEU A 191 15.52 3.14 14.87
C LEU A 191 16.93 2.82 15.41
N VAL A 192 17.38 3.53 16.45
CA VAL A 192 18.56 3.13 17.20
C VAL A 192 18.18 1.85 17.92
N ALA A 193 18.91 0.79 17.63
CA ALA A 193 18.77 -0.51 18.26
C ALA A 193 18.71 -0.35 19.78
N LEU A 194 17.54 -0.57 20.37
CA LEU A 194 17.42 -0.72 21.82
C LEU A 194 18.00 -2.10 22.16
N SER A 195 19.23 -2.09 22.65
CA SER A 195 19.87 -3.23 23.29
C SER A 195 19.05 -3.67 24.51
N PRO A 196 18.82 -4.98 24.71
CA PRO A 196 18.13 -5.47 25.89
C PRO A 196 19.11 -5.49 27.06
N HIS A 197 19.21 -4.39 27.79
CA HIS A 197 19.54 -4.36 29.23
C HIS A 197 19.67 -2.91 29.67
N GLU A 198 18.69 -2.43 30.43
CA GLU A 198 18.94 -1.67 31.67
C GLU A 198 17.63 -1.59 32.45
N ALA A 199 17.59 -2.35 33.54
CA ALA A 199 16.52 -2.28 34.52
C ALA A 199 16.50 -0.87 35.11
N PHE A 200 15.35 -0.20 35.04
CA PHE A 200 15.09 1.03 35.78
C PHE A 200 15.21 0.75 37.28
N ALA A 201 16.36 1.09 37.86
CA ALA A 201 16.48 1.29 39.30
C ALA A 201 15.78 2.61 39.64
N LEU A 202 14.72 2.54 40.45
CA LEU A 202 14.06 3.72 41.01
C LEU A 202 15.02 4.45 41.96
N PRO A 203 15.08 5.79 41.95
CA PRO A 203 15.83 6.54 42.94
C PRO A 203 15.16 6.45 44.32
N PRO A 204 15.94 6.50 45.43
CA PRO A 204 15.39 6.40 46.77
C PRO A 204 14.60 7.67 47.13
N VAL A 205 13.45 7.47 47.77
CA VAL A 205 12.61 8.53 48.32
C VAL A 205 13.28 9.07 49.59
N PRO A 206 13.50 10.39 49.71
CA PRO A 206 14.01 10.98 50.95
C PRO A 206 12.94 10.93 52.07
N LEU A 207 13.38 10.58 53.28
CA LEU A 207 12.63 10.74 54.54
C LEU A 207 12.49 12.21 54.93
#